data_AF-A0A1A3KE81-F1
#
_entry.id   AF-A0A1A3KE81-F1
#
_cell.length_a   1.000
_cell.length_b   1.000
_cell.length_c   1.000
_cell.angle_alpha   90.00
_cell.angle_beta   90.00
_cell.angle_gamma   90.00
#
_symmetry.space_group_name_H-M   'P 1'
#
loop_
_entity.id
_entity.type
_entity.pdbx_description
1 polymer ?
#
loop_
_entity_poly.entity_id
_entity_poly.type
_entity_poly.pdbx_seq_one_letter_code
_entity_poly.pdbx_strand_id
1 'polypeptide(L)'
;MKFLLLASTLALLSMPGVLSAVPATADPGAADSAGSSGPGHAPPYVDHTEWVSWGRGSSLRVYPTPSGRLASTSGNGQAVEEAWAEVLSLAPNGDTPGMRAQFVCHWRFAETVQPGKTSWNLEPWRPVVDDAEMVAAGCNPGSPEEPF
;
A
#
# COMPACT_ATOMS: atom_id res chain seq x y z
N MET A 1 28.00 2.45 -49.97
CA MET A 1 27.63 3.87 -50.16
C MET A 1 27.85 4.59 -48.85
N LYS A 2 28.82 5.51 -48.82
CA LYS A 2 29.20 6.33 -47.66
C LYS A 2 28.15 7.43 -47.49
N PHE A 3 27.51 7.54 -46.33
CA PHE A 3 26.73 8.74 -45.98
C PHE A 3 27.60 9.69 -45.17
N LEU A 4 27.73 10.91 -45.70
CA LEU A 4 28.54 12.01 -45.21
C LEU A 4 27.93 12.65 -43.96
N LEU A 5 28.80 12.94 -42.99
CA LEU A 5 28.59 13.85 -41.87
C LEU A 5 28.39 15.28 -42.38
N LEU A 6 27.41 16.00 -41.82
CA LEU A 6 27.31 17.45 -41.88
C LEU A 6 27.30 17.99 -40.46
N ALA A 7 28.45 18.53 -40.04
CA ALA A 7 28.60 19.34 -38.85
C ALA A 7 28.09 20.76 -39.16
N SER A 8 27.21 21.29 -38.33
CA SER A 8 26.83 22.71 -38.35
C SER A 8 27.46 23.40 -37.14
N THR A 9 28.29 24.39 -37.41
CA THR A 9 28.89 25.30 -36.43
C THR A 9 28.23 26.68 -36.51
N LEU A 10 28.51 27.49 -35.46
CA LEU A 10 28.16 28.90 -35.20
C LEU A 10 26.81 29.14 -34.47
N ALA A 11 26.70 30.01 -33.46
CA ALA A 11 27.63 30.98 -32.87
C ALA A 11 27.20 31.33 -31.44
N LEU A 12 28.17 31.72 -30.61
CA LEU A 12 27.99 32.32 -29.28
C LEU A 12 27.40 33.75 -29.42
N LEU A 13 26.29 34.02 -28.72
CA LEU A 13 25.89 35.37 -28.35
C LEU A 13 25.82 35.47 -26.82
N SER A 14 26.73 36.25 -26.26
CA SER A 14 26.73 36.67 -24.86
C SER A 14 25.60 37.68 -24.62
N MET A 15 24.85 37.52 -23.53
CA MET A 15 23.91 38.51 -23.01
C MET A 15 24.38 39.01 -21.63
N PRO A 16 24.48 40.33 -21.40
CA PRO A 16 24.82 40.91 -20.10
C PRO A 16 23.65 40.81 -19.11
N GLY A 17 24.00 40.60 -17.84
CA GLY A 17 23.07 40.33 -16.76
C GLY A 17 22.22 41.53 -16.31
N VAL A 18 21.10 41.17 -15.68
CA VAL A 18 20.31 42.05 -14.82
C VAL A 18 20.04 41.29 -13.52
N LEU A 19 20.78 41.67 -12.48
CA LEU A 19 20.56 41.24 -11.10
C LEU A 19 19.32 41.99 -10.58
N SER A 20 18.15 41.34 -10.52
CA SER A 20 17.00 41.86 -9.78
C SER A 20 17.00 41.26 -8.38
N ALA A 21 17.33 42.07 -7.38
CA ALA A 21 17.14 41.73 -5.98
C ALA A 21 15.65 41.91 -5.63
N VAL A 22 14.97 40.81 -5.35
CA VAL A 22 13.58 40.81 -4.84
C VAL A 22 13.64 40.96 -3.32
N PRO A 23 12.88 41.88 -2.70
CA PRO A 23 12.82 41.96 -1.25
C PRO A 23 12.09 40.74 -0.68
N ALA A 24 12.77 39.98 0.18
CA ALA A 24 12.18 38.90 0.94
C ALA A 24 11.28 39.47 2.04
N THR A 25 9.97 39.45 1.82
CA THR A 25 8.98 39.63 2.90
C THR A 25 8.85 38.31 3.63
N ALA A 26 9.39 38.24 4.85
CA ALA A 26 9.18 37.12 5.75
C ALA A 26 7.73 37.19 6.29
N ASP A 27 6.89 36.25 5.89
CA ASP A 27 5.57 36.05 6.47
C ASP A 27 5.69 35.02 7.62
N PRO A 28 5.34 35.35 8.88
CA PRO A 28 5.36 34.38 9.97
C PRO A 28 3.98 33.74 10.06
N GLY A 29 3.76 32.61 9.37
CA GLY A 29 2.45 31.99 9.42
C GLY A 29 2.26 30.75 8.57
N ALA A 30 2.97 29.67 8.88
CA ALA A 30 2.51 28.32 8.56
C ALA A 30 3.29 27.32 9.44
N ALA A 31 2.82 27.15 10.67
CA ALA A 31 3.02 25.90 11.37
C ALA A 31 2.09 24.89 10.71
N ASP A 32 2.55 24.23 9.66
CA ASP A 32 2.00 22.97 9.16
C ASP A 32 3.11 22.23 8.43
N SER A 33 3.73 21.30 9.15
CA SER A 33 4.50 20.22 8.54
C SER A 33 3.98 18.91 9.12
N ALA A 34 2.67 18.68 8.95
CA ALA A 34 2.18 17.34 8.72
C ALA A 34 2.81 16.87 7.42
N GLY A 35 3.54 15.74 7.48
CA GLY A 35 4.36 15.24 6.37
C GLY A 35 3.58 15.18 5.07
N SER A 36 4.19 15.73 4.01
CA SER A 36 3.71 15.60 2.63
C SER A 36 3.71 14.13 2.20
N SER A 37 2.60 13.44 2.41
CA SER A 37 2.24 12.25 1.65
C SER A 37 1.92 12.72 0.23
N GLY A 38 2.70 12.27 -0.75
CA GLY A 38 2.42 12.57 -2.16
C GLY A 38 1.01 12.12 -2.59
N PRO A 39 0.48 12.61 -3.73
CA PRO A 39 -0.82 12.22 -4.22
C PRO A 39 -0.77 10.76 -4.70
N GLY A 40 -1.08 9.84 -3.78
CA GLY A 40 -1.15 8.42 -4.07
C GLY A 40 -1.15 7.63 -2.77
N HIS A 41 -2.35 7.30 -2.30
CA HIS A 41 -2.61 6.22 -1.33
C HIS A 41 -2.23 6.52 0.13
N ALA A 42 -2.77 7.61 0.68
CA ALA A 42 -2.70 7.89 2.13
C ALA A 42 -3.77 7.07 2.90
N PRO A 43 -3.54 6.73 4.18
CA PRO A 43 -4.55 6.07 5.03
C PRO A 43 -5.83 6.93 5.18
N PRO A 44 -6.98 6.33 5.55
CA PRO A 44 -7.12 4.93 6.00
C PRO A 44 -7.05 3.92 4.86
N TYR A 45 -6.44 2.77 5.14
CA TYR A 45 -6.28 1.64 4.23
C TYR A 45 -7.38 0.59 4.42
N VAL A 46 -7.93 0.49 5.64
CA VAL A 46 -9.04 -0.39 6.00
C VAL A 46 -10.28 0.45 6.25
N ASP A 47 -11.37 0.10 5.58
CA ASP A 47 -12.67 0.76 5.74
C ASP A 47 -13.35 0.29 7.03
N HIS A 48 -13.54 -1.02 7.15
CA HIS A 48 -14.08 -1.66 8.35
C HIS A 48 -13.65 -3.13 8.43
N THR A 49 -13.99 -3.77 9.54
CA THR A 49 -13.85 -5.21 9.75
C THR A 49 -15.14 -5.82 10.26
N GLU A 50 -15.41 -7.07 9.88
CA GLU A 50 -16.58 -7.81 10.35
C GLU A 50 -16.15 -9.21 10.82
N TRP A 51 -16.51 -9.57 12.06
CA TRP A 51 -16.41 -10.95 12.52
C TRP A 51 -17.65 -11.74 12.08
N VAL A 52 -17.44 -12.83 11.35
CA VAL A 52 -18.49 -13.77 10.95
C VAL A 52 -18.14 -15.18 11.38
N SER A 53 -19.11 -16.10 11.29
CA SER A 53 -18.87 -17.53 11.41
C SER A 53 -18.75 -18.13 10.02
N TRP A 54 -17.62 -18.77 9.72
CA TRP A 54 -17.38 -19.44 8.45
C TRP A 54 -16.54 -20.71 8.65
N GLY A 55 -16.91 -21.78 7.95
CA GLY A 55 -16.20 -23.05 8.01
C GLY A 55 -16.15 -23.60 9.45
N ARG A 56 -14.94 -23.65 10.01
CA ARG A 56 -14.64 -24.29 11.30
C ARG A 56 -14.63 -23.33 12.49
N GLY A 57 -14.86 -22.04 12.28
CA GLY A 57 -14.80 -21.06 13.36
C GLY A 57 -15.12 -19.65 12.91
N SER A 58 -14.50 -18.68 13.58
CA SER A 58 -14.62 -17.27 13.23
C SER A 58 -13.79 -16.93 11.99
N SER A 59 -14.26 -15.95 11.22
CA SER A 59 -13.53 -15.31 10.12
C SER A 59 -13.63 -13.79 10.31
N LEU A 60 -12.49 -13.12 10.31
CA LEU A 60 -12.40 -11.66 10.31
C LEU A 60 -12.29 -11.20 8.87
N ARG A 61 -13.38 -10.65 8.34
CA ARG A 61 -13.38 -10.01 7.03
C ARG A 61 -12.79 -8.62 7.16
N VAL A 62 -11.73 -8.34 6.42
CA VAL A 62 -11.11 -7.01 6.34
C VAL A 62 -11.49 -6.37 5.01
N TYR A 63 -12.14 -5.22 5.05
CA TYR A 63 -12.62 -4.52 3.85
C TYR A 63 -11.64 -3.38 3.51
N PRO A 64 -10.86 -3.49 2.42
CA PRO A 64 -9.89 -2.45 2.07
C PRO A 64 -10.57 -1.25 1.41
N THR A 65 -10.11 -0.05 1.74
CA THR A 65 -10.49 1.18 1.02
C THR A 65 -9.89 1.18 -0.39
N PRO A 66 -10.37 2.04 -1.32
CA PRO A 66 -9.68 2.24 -2.60
C PRO A 66 -8.20 2.63 -2.42
N SER A 67 -7.88 3.40 -1.38
CA SER A 67 -6.50 3.75 -1.03
C SER A 67 -5.70 2.52 -0.62
N GLY A 68 -6.25 1.67 0.25
CA GLY A 68 -5.64 0.41 0.68
C GLY A 68 -5.33 -0.51 -0.48
N ARG A 69 -6.28 -0.71 -1.41
CA ARG A 69 -6.08 -1.54 -2.61
C ARG A 69 -4.93 -1.04 -3.48
N LEU A 70 -4.86 0.27 -3.72
CA LEU A 70 -3.78 0.83 -4.52
C LEU A 70 -2.43 0.79 -3.79
N ALA A 71 -2.42 1.08 -2.48
CA ALA A 71 -1.22 0.98 -1.65
C ALA A 71 -0.66 -0.45 -1.64
N SER A 72 -1.54 -1.46 -1.62
CA SER A 72 -1.16 -2.87 -1.59
C SER A 72 -0.40 -3.33 -2.84
N THR A 73 -0.62 -2.67 -3.98
CA THR A 73 0.11 -2.92 -5.23
C THR A 73 1.43 -2.15 -5.38
N SER A 74 1.75 -1.22 -4.47
CA SER A 74 2.90 -0.33 -4.60
C SER A 74 4.26 -0.96 -4.25
N GLY A 75 4.25 -2.09 -3.53
CA GLY A 75 5.46 -2.75 -3.04
C GLY A 75 6.16 -2.06 -1.85
N ASN A 76 5.65 -0.93 -1.35
CA ASN A 76 6.17 -0.30 -0.13
C ASN A 76 5.69 -1.06 1.12
N GLY A 77 6.64 -1.62 1.89
CA GLY A 77 6.35 -2.36 3.12
C GLY A 77 5.89 -1.50 4.30
N GLN A 78 5.99 -0.17 4.25
CA GLN A 78 5.50 0.66 5.36
C GLN A 78 3.98 0.68 5.47
N ALA A 79 3.27 0.66 4.33
CA ALA A 79 1.82 0.76 4.32
C ALA A 79 1.12 -0.49 4.90
N VAL A 80 1.73 -1.68 4.81
CA VAL A 80 1.13 -2.90 5.39
C VAL A 80 1.14 -2.90 6.91
N GLU A 81 2.15 -2.32 7.55
CA GLU A 81 2.20 -2.25 9.01
C GLU A 81 1.17 -1.25 9.56
N GLU A 82 1.01 -0.11 8.87
CA GLU A 82 -0.04 0.86 9.20
C GLU A 82 -1.44 0.28 8.99
N ALA A 83 -1.67 -0.41 7.86
CA ALA A 83 -2.94 -1.08 7.61
C ALA A 83 -3.23 -2.21 8.63
N TRP A 84 -2.21 -2.95 9.07
CA TRP A 84 -2.38 -3.93 10.15
C TRP A 84 -2.74 -3.27 11.49
N ALA A 85 -2.14 -2.12 11.81
CA ALA A 85 -2.51 -1.34 12.98
C ALA A 85 -3.97 -0.84 12.92
N GLU A 86 -4.45 -0.44 11.74
CA GLU A 86 -5.86 -0.11 11.52
C GLU A 86 -6.78 -1.31 11.74
N VAL A 87 -6.41 -2.51 11.25
CA VAL A 87 -7.15 -3.75 11.54
C VAL A 87 -7.27 -3.97 13.05
N LEU A 88 -6.19 -3.84 13.81
CA LEU A 88 -6.21 -4.04 15.27
C LEU A 88 -6.98 -2.95 16.02
N SER A 89 -7.03 -1.73 15.48
CA SER A 89 -7.90 -0.67 16.02
C SER A 89 -9.38 -1.02 15.87
N LEU A 90 -9.76 -1.59 14.73
CA LEU A 90 -11.15 -1.98 14.41
C LEU A 90 -11.57 -3.32 15.03
N ALA A 91 -10.62 -4.26 15.17
CA ALA A 91 -10.80 -5.59 15.75
C ALA A 91 -9.69 -5.90 16.78
N PRO A 92 -9.77 -5.37 18.01
CA PRO A 92 -8.70 -5.49 19.03
C PRO A 92 -8.33 -6.93 19.43
N ASN A 93 -9.22 -7.89 19.18
CA ASN A 93 -9.00 -9.31 19.43
C ASN A 93 -8.48 -10.08 18.20
N GLY A 94 -8.12 -9.39 17.11
CA GLY A 94 -7.63 -9.99 15.86
C GLY A 94 -6.16 -10.41 15.88
N ASP A 95 -5.37 -10.00 16.88
CA ASP A 95 -3.95 -10.35 16.99
C ASP A 95 -3.72 -11.75 17.59
N THR A 96 -4.24 -12.77 16.92
CA THR A 96 -3.98 -14.17 17.28
C THR A 96 -2.88 -14.75 16.39
N PRO A 97 -2.24 -15.87 16.79
CA PRO A 97 -1.21 -16.51 15.97
C PRO A 97 -1.66 -16.73 14.52
N GLY A 98 -0.82 -16.32 13.56
CA GLY A 98 -1.06 -16.49 12.13
C GLY A 98 -1.92 -15.40 11.46
N MET A 99 -2.73 -14.62 12.18
CA MET A 99 -3.63 -13.62 11.57
C MET A 99 -2.89 -12.53 10.81
N ARG A 100 -1.82 -11.98 11.40
CA ARG A 100 -0.98 -10.98 10.73
C ARG A 100 -0.32 -11.53 9.46
N ALA A 101 0.13 -12.78 9.49
CA ALA A 101 0.78 -13.40 8.33
C ALA A 101 -0.21 -13.61 7.17
N GLN A 102 -1.45 -14.04 7.47
CA GLN A 102 -2.55 -14.08 6.51
C GLN A 102 -2.81 -12.69 5.93
N PHE A 103 -2.92 -11.65 6.77
CA PHE A 103 -3.15 -10.28 6.34
C PHE A 103 -2.05 -9.75 5.41
N VAL A 104 -0.78 -9.92 5.79
CA VAL A 104 0.37 -9.51 4.98
C VAL A 104 0.38 -10.23 3.63
N CYS A 105 0.00 -11.50 3.60
CA CYS A 105 -0.13 -12.25 2.35
C CYS A 105 -1.25 -11.67 1.48
N HIS A 106 -2.46 -11.45 2.04
CA HIS A 106 -3.56 -10.84 1.30
C HIS A 106 -3.21 -9.44 0.78
N TRP A 107 -2.61 -8.59 1.61
CA TRP A 107 -2.13 -7.26 1.20
C TRP A 107 -1.26 -7.33 -0.05
N ARG A 108 -0.28 -8.26 -0.08
CA ARG A 108 0.67 -8.38 -1.18
C ARG A 108 0.06 -8.97 -2.44
N PHE A 109 -0.85 -9.93 -2.31
CA PHE A 109 -1.23 -10.79 -3.43
C PHE A 109 -2.68 -10.65 -3.87
N ALA A 110 -3.63 -10.31 -3.00
CA ALA A 110 -5.05 -10.33 -3.33
C ALA A 110 -5.37 -9.44 -4.54
N GLU A 111 -4.94 -8.18 -4.54
CA GLU A 111 -5.21 -7.26 -5.65
C GLU A 111 -4.46 -7.60 -6.95
N THR A 112 -3.34 -8.33 -6.87
CA THR A 112 -2.56 -8.69 -8.06
C THR A 112 -3.03 -10.02 -8.67
N VAL A 113 -3.45 -10.97 -7.84
CA VAL A 113 -3.82 -12.33 -8.25
C VAL A 113 -5.33 -12.45 -8.51
N GLN A 114 -6.15 -11.82 -7.67
CA GLN A 114 -7.60 -11.83 -7.77
C GLN A 114 -8.16 -10.44 -7.44
N PRO A 115 -8.04 -9.46 -8.36
CA PRO A 115 -8.42 -8.08 -8.11
C PRO A 115 -9.89 -7.95 -7.68
N GLY A 116 -10.16 -7.02 -6.75
CA GLY A 116 -11.53 -6.65 -6.42
C GLY A 116 -12.29 -7.64 -5.52
N LYS A 117 -11.60 -8.57 -4.84
CA LYS A 117 -12.21 -9.33 -3.72
C LYS A 117 -12.90 -8.37 -2.77
N THR A 118 -14.11 -8.73 -2.32
CA THR A 118 -14.90 -7.82 -1.47
C THR A 118 -14.20 -7.58 -0.13
N SER A 119 -13.64 -8.64 0.46
CA SER A 119 -12.88 -8.62 1.71
C SER A 119 -11.68 -9.56 1.65
N TRP A 120 -10.70 -9.31 2.52
CA TRP A 120 -9.60 -10.21 2.82
C TRP A 120 -9.90 -10.90 4.14
N ASN A 121 -10.12 -12.21 4.11
CA ASN A 121 -10.67 -12.96 5.24
C ASN A 121 -9.53 -13.63 6.00
N LEU A 122 -9.48 -13.39 7.31
CA LEU A 122 -8.45 -13.88 8.22
C LEU A 122 -9.10 -14.80 9.25
N GLU A 123 -8.60 -16.01 9.38
CA GLU A 123 -9.19 -17.00 10.26
C GLU A 123 -8.20 -17.50 11.33
N PRO A 124 -8.51 -17.31 12.64
CA PRO A 124 -7.60 -17.62 13.73
C PRO A 124 -7.41 -19.13 13.96
N TRP A 125 -8.27 -19.96 13.36
CA TRP A 125 -8.21 -21.42 13.47
C TRP A 125 -7.33 -22.07 12.38
N ARG A 126 -6.80 -21.29 11.42
CA ARG A 126 -5.89 -21.81 10.40
C ARG A 126 -4.53 -22.17 11.01
N PRO A 127 -3.82 -23.17 10.45
CA PRO A 127 -2.48 -23.50 10.90
C PRO A 127 -1.53 -22.30 10.78
N VAL A 128 -0.65 -22.15 11.76
CA VAL A 128 0.48 -21.22 11.68
C VAL A 128 1.58 -21.90 10.88
N VAL A 129 1.94 -21.31 9.74
CA VAL A 129 2.90 -21.84 8.77
C VAL A 129 3.95 -20.77 8.44
N ASP A 130 5.01 -21.16 7.75
CA ASP A 130 5.99 -20.18 7.24
C ASP A 130 5.45 -19.40 6.03
N ASP A 131 6.16 -18.34 5.64
CA ASP A 131 5.75 -17.46 4.55
C ASP A 131 5.60 -18.19 3.20
N ALA A 132 6.42 -19.23 2.96
CA ALA A 132 6.38 -19.96 1.70
C ALA A 132 5.11 -20.82 1.61
N GLU A 133 4.78 -21.53 2.69
CA GLU A 133 3.54 -22.30 2.79
C GLU A 133 2.31 -21.39 2.80
N MET A 134 2.37 -20.23 3.46
CA MET A 134 1.29 -19.24 3.45
C MET A 134 0.93 -18.81 2.01
N VAL A 135 1.93 -18.48 1.20
CA VAL A 135 1.73 -18.10 -0.21
C VAL A 135 1.27 -19.30 -1.04
N ALA A 136 1.88 -20.47 -0.86
CA ALA A 136 1.52 -21.68 -1.59
C ALA A 136 0.06 -22.11 -1.34
N ALA A 137 -0.47 -21.82 -0.15
CA ALA A 137 -1.85 -22.08 0.22
C ALA A 137 -2.83 -20.96 -0.16
N GLY A 138 -2.39 -19.92 -0.87
CA GLY A 138 -3.26 -18.81 -1.24
C GLY A 138 -3.61 -17.89 -0.07
N CYS A 139 -2.68 -17.64 0.83
CA CYS A 139 -2.79 -16.77 2.01
C CYS A 139 -3.66 -17.29 3.16
N ASN A 140 -4.25 -18.47 3.02
CA ASN A 140 -5.21 -19.02 3.96
C ASN A 140 -5.06 -20.55 4.07
N PRO A 141 -4.08 -21.05 4.85
CA PRO A 141 -3.74 -22.47 4.89
C PRO A 141 -4.79 -23.37 5.57
N GLY A 142 -4.75 -24.66 5.25
CA GLY A 142 -5.39 -25.74 6.01
C GLY A 142 -6.88 -26.01 5.74
N SER A 143 -7.58 -25.17 5.00
CA SER A 143 -8.99 -25.37 4.61
C SER A 143 -9.34 -24.46 3.43
N PRO A 144 -10.48 -24.69 2.73
CA PRO A 144 -10.96 -23.77 1.71
C PRO A 144 -10.99 -22.30 2.17
N GLU A 145 -11.09 -21.37 1.24
CA GLU A 145 -11.33 -19.98 1.57
C GLU A 145 -12.83 -19.69 1.67
N GLU A 146 -13.17 -18.72 2.53
CA GLU A 146 -14.45 -18.05 2.46
C GLU A 146 -14.57 -17.28 1.12
N PRO A 147 -15.62 -17.54 0.31
CA PRO A 147 -15.64 -17.10 -1.08
C PRO A 147 -16.11 -15.66 -1.25
N PHE A 148 -15.22 -14.65 -1.37
CA PHE A 148 -15.54 -13.27 -1.78
C PHE A 148 -14.33 -12.53 -2.35
#